data_AF-A0A6J0GQW0-F1
#
_entry.id   AF-A0A6J0GQW0-F1
#
_cell.length_a   1.000
_cell.length_b   1.000
_cell.length_c   1.000
_cell.angle_alpha   90.00
_cell.angle_beta   90.00
_cell.angle_gamma   90.00
#
_symmetry.space_group_name_H-M   'P 1'
#
loop_
_entity.id
_entity.type
_entity.pdbx_description
1 polymer ?
#
loop_
_entity_poly.entity_id
_entity_poly.type
_entity_poly.pdbx_seq_one_letter_code
_entity_poly.pdbx_strand_id
1 'polypeptide(L)'
;MCSTLLMKNISVKVCSPFPGDERGSAKEILTTGGKWQLKIPSRICSGSEKLSSSSSMWWVSGRGRRARLAPAVGAALCLQVQLQDGNDGMYQPGDSQEGMGKLASSKTDFPARVLLSEEEKLKISKDLVDLQIETNKMKEQYETENFELKNMILALENRVRELELCSEKVTGERDSLRERLRALESARKELAQEYIILKSNYLALGKELDQEVRRNEELTQELLNLAKGRNTLPGTESTHPPAMAHQSSAELERVRGKPEDVVASGHERQELERNLLGNQDHIKVELEKLKKTHDWQQKLEERVLGLGKELQEAKGAIGDTQRRLVEQSAVLLTSQSQLQEVEAENSRLQLRLKELNEEYRSRLARYIRDVANYMDSKSSHMTGHSKAPADHAAMKHFVDNMLKDIRASYKSREEQLARAARGYKKRMKDLVKKHENLLIAYGQLDEEGWAEVRKQLREFTHNTQEDLEQERSQLLTRAVVAEEQVLELQEYIDQHLARYKQEILRLRNAEGSEGPRVLSARAAAAPPLPRASTVSHDP
;
A
#
# COMPACT_ATOMS: atom_id res chain seq x y z
N MET A 1 -49.31 27.96 38.52
CA MET A 1 -48.44 28.03 39.71
C MET A 1 -47.14 27.32 39.38
N CYS A 2 -46.02 28.06 39.44
CA CYS A 2 -44.59 27.67 39.38
C CYS A 2 -44.11 26.62 38.36
N SER A 3 -43.02 26.77 37.60
CA SER A 3 -42.16 27.89 37.21
C SER A 3 -41.05 27.30 36.32
N THR A 4 -40.88 27.84 35.11
CA THR A 4 -39.59 28.34 34.55
C THR A 4 -38.29 27.62 34.96
N LEU A 5 -37.47 27.04 34.07
CA LEU A 5 -36.48 27.63 33.12
C LEU A 5 -35.39 26.51 32.98
N LEU A 6 -34.53 26.34 31.97
CA LEU A 6 -33.93 27.24 31.00
C LEU A 6 -33.26 26.33 29.93
N MET A 7 -33.78 26.29 28.71
CA MET A 7 -32.94 25.99 27.55
C MET A 7 -32.08 27.22 27.29
N LYS A 8 -30.76 27.07 27.27
CA LYS A 8 -29.85 28.11 26.80
C LYS A 8 -29.35 27.73 25.41
N ASN A 9 -29.91 28.43 24.43
CA ASN A 9 -29.35 28.64 23.10
C ASN A 9 -27.90 29.13 23.22
N ILE A 10 -26.97 28.47 22.53
CA ILE A 10 -25.78 29.15 22.02
C ILE A 10 -26.01 29.33 20.53
N SER A 11 -26.21 30.58 20.16
CA SER A 11 -26.32 31.07 18.79
C SER A 11 -24.90 31.34 18.30
N VAL A 12 -24.42 30.57 17.32
CA VAL A 12 -23.24 30.96 16.54
C VAL A 12 -23.73 31.54 15.23
N LYS A 13 -23.62 32.85 15.12
CA LYS A 13 -23.97 33.65 13.95
C LYS A 13 -22.73 33.72 13.06
N VAL A 14 -22.68 32.94 11.99
CA VAL A 14 -21.70 33.13 10.92
C VAL A 14 -22.36 34.00 9.85
N CYS A 15 -21.94 35.26 9.76
CA CYS A 15 -22.25 36.13 8.63
C CYS A 15 -21.35 35.75 7.45
N SER A 16 -21.92 35.22 6.38
CA SER A 16 -21.29 35.23 5.05
C SER A 16 -21.75 36.46 4.27
N PRO A 17 -20.86 37.15 3.53
CA PRO A 17 -21.24 38.28 2.71
C PRO A 17 -21.62 37.83 1.30
N PHE A 18 -22.67 38.48 0.79
CA PHE A 18 -23.18 38.56 -0.58
C PHE A 18 -24.22 37.55 -1.11
N PRO A 19 -25.25 38.07 -1.82
CA PRO A 19 -26.51 37.41 -2.12
C PRO A 19 -26.58 36.93 -3.57
N GLY A 20 -27.41 35.92 -3.85
CA GLY A 20 -27.66 35.54 -5.24
C GLY A 20 -28.53 34.31 -5.38
N ASP A 21 -29.82 34.58 -5.51
CA ASP A 21 -30.86 33.76 -6.11
C ASP A 21 -31.57 32.72 -5.23
N GLU A 22 -32.78 33.15 -4.86
CA GLU A 22 -33.88 32.38 -4.34
C GLU A 22 -34.38 31.38 -5.40
N ARG A 23 -34.60 30.13 -4.99
CA ARG A 23 -35.87 29.42 -5.20
C ARG A 23 -35.81 28.03 -4.59
N GLY A 24 -36.64 27.82 -3.57
CA GLY A 24 -37.46 26.62 -3.53
C GLY A 24 -37.08 25.53 -2.53
N SER A 25 -37.78 25.57 -1.40
CA SER A 25 -38.21 24.43 -0.58
C SER A 25 -37.19 23.80 0.37
N ALA A 26 -37.17 24.37 1.58
CA ALA A 26 -36.71 23.71 2.79
C ALA A 26 -37.52 22.42 3.04
N LYS A 27 -36.83 21.29 3.16
CA LYS A 27 -37.31 20.14 3.94
C LYS A 27 -36.42 20.02 5.17
N GLU A 28 -36.97 20.43 6.31
CA GLU A 28 -36.48 20.04 7.63
C GLU A 28 -36.38 18.51 7.69
N ILE A 29 -35.20 17.99 8.04
CA ILE A 29 -35.08 16.62 8.53
C ILE A 29 -34.74 16.73 10.01
N LEU A 30 -35.79 16.67 10.82
CA LEU A 30 -35.74 16.32 12.23
C LEU A 30 -35.43 14.83 12.32
N THR A 31 -34.20 14.47 12.72
CA THR A 31 -33.88 13.10 13.12
C THR A 31 -34.24 12.88 14.58
N THR A 32 -35.45 12.37 14.83
CA THR A 32 -35.81 11.69 16.08
C THR A 32 -35.53 10.19 15.94
N GLY A 33 -34.97 9.59 16.98
CA GLY A 33 -34.61 8.17 16.99
C GLY A 33 -35.83 7.25 16.89
N GLY A 34 -35.74 6.24 16.02
CA GLY A 34 -36.73 5.18 15.90
C GLY A 34 -36.32 4.13 14.86
N LYS A 35 -36.45 2.86 15.22
CA LYS A 35 -36.14 1.67 14.39
C LYS A 35 -36.85 1.72 13.03
N TRP A 36 -36.16 1.32 11.97
CA TRP A 36 -36.78 0.95 10.69
C TRP A 36 -36.86 -0.58 10.57
N GLN A 37 -38.08 -1.12 10.48
CA GLN A 37 -38.34 -2.42 9.84
C GLN A 37 -38.98 -2.14 8.48
N LEU A 38 -38.35 -2.62 7.41
CA LEU A 38 -38.91 -2.55 6.07
C LEU A 38 -39.65 -3.87 5.78
N LYS A 39 -40.96 -3.77 5.51
CA LYS A 39 -41.80 -4.88 5.05
C LYS A 39 -42.14 -4.62 3.58
N ILE A 40 -41.59 -5.42 2.68
CA ILE A 40 -41.91 -5.39 1.24
C ILE A 40 -43.15 -6.27 1.00
N PRO A 41 -44.19 -5.80 0.27
CA PRO A 41 -45.27 -6.67 -0.18
C PRO A 41 -44.82 -7.50 -1.38
N SER A 42 -44.99 -8.82 -1.27
CA SER A 42 -44.95 -9.78 -2.37
C SER A 42 -46.31 -9.84 -3.09
N ARG A 43 -46.28 -9.98 -4.42
CA ARG A 43 -47.23 -10.63 -5.36
C ARG A 43 -46.81 -10.23 -6.79
N ILE A 44 -46.79 -11.03 -7.87
CA ILE A 44 -47.11 -12.43 -8.20
C ILE A 44 -46.33 -12.80 -9.49
N CYS A 45 -46.06 -14.10 -9.60
CA CYS A 45 -45.44 -14.96 -10.61
C CYS A 45 -45.66 -14.72 -12.14
N SER A 46 -44.63 -15.02 -12.94
CA SER A 46 -44.52 -16.18 -13.87
C SER A 46 -43.14 -16.16 -14.58
N GLY A 47 -42.19 -17.06 -14.27
CA GLY A 47 -41.84 -18.27 -15.04
C GLY A 47 -41.17 -17.93 -16.39
N SER A 48 -39.88 -18.19 -16.71
CA SER A 48 -39.08 -19.40 -16.48
C SER A 48 -37.56 -19.16 -16.69
N GLU A 49 -36.79 -19.73 -15.75
CA GLU A 49 -35.44 -20.35 -15.75
C GLU A 49 -34.33 -19.90 -16.72
N LYS A 50 -33.16 -19.50 -16.14
CA LYS A 50 -31.82 -20.05 -16.45
C LYS A 50 -30.89 -19.93 -15.23
N LEU A 51 -30.24 -21.06 -14.89
CA LEU A 51 -29.32 -21.28 -13.77
C LEU A 51 -27.93 -20.64 -14.03
N SER A 52 -27.37 -19.97 -13.02
CA SER A 52 -25.93 -19.67 -12.94
C SER A 52 -25.45 -19.50 -11.49
N SER A 53 -24.29 -20.08 -11.26
CA SER A 53 -23.27 -19.75 -10.25
C SER A 53 -23.52 -20.14 -8.80
N SER A 54 -22.87 -21.25 -8.44
CA SER A 54 -22.54 -21.66 -7.08
C SER A 54 -21.28 -20.89 -6.63
N SER A 55 -21.42 -20.06 -5.60
CA SER A 55 -20.28 -19.71 -4.73
C SER A 55 -20.79 -19.60 -3.30
N SER A 56 -20.45 -20.64 -2.54
CA SER A 56 -20.83 -20.91 -1.17
C SER A 56 -20.24 -19.88 -0.20
N MET A 57 -21.11 -19.11 0.43
CA MET A 57 -20.78 -18.25 1.57
C MET A 57 -20.81 -19.12 2.84
N TRP A 58 -19.63 -19.43 3.37
CA TRP A 58 -19.49 -19.99 4.71
C TRP A 58 -19.76 -18.89 5.73
N TRP A 59 -20.74 -19.12 6.60
CA TRP A 59 -21.01 -18.27 7.76
C TRP A 59 -19.97 -18.54 8.83
N VAL A 60 -19.10 -17.56 9.12
CA VAL A 60 -18.37 -17.52 10.39
C VAL A 60 -18.82 -16.30 11.18
N SER A 61 -19.44 -16.62 12.32
CA SER A 61 -19.97 -15.68 13.30
C SER A 61 -18.81 -14.99 14.04
N GLY A 62 -18.43 -13.80 13.60
CA GLY A 62 -17.52 -12.91 14.33
C GLY A 62 -18.28 -12.00 15.28
N ARG A 63 -18.50 -12.44 16.53
CA ARG A 63 -18.97 -11.56 17.61
C ARG A 63 -17.89 -10.52 17.95
N GLY A 64 -17.92 -9.38 17.27
CA GLY A 64 -17.18 -8.19 17.68
C GLY A 64 -17.79 -7.60 18.95
N ARG A 65 -17.21 -7.92 20.11
CA ARG A 65 -17.48 -7.22 21.36
C ARG A 65 -17.10 -5.74 21.18
N ARG A 66 -18.10 -4.86 20.99
CA ARG A 66 -17.94 -3.43 21.27
C ARG A 66 -17.71 -3.29 22.78
N ALA A 67 -16.46 -3.09 23.17
CA ALA A 67 -16.16 -2.52 24.48
C ALA A 67 -16.71 -1.09 24.50
N ARG A 68 -17.92 -0.94 25.05
CA ARG A 68 -18.42 0.34 25.54
C ARG A 68 -17.57 0.69 26.75
N LEU A 69 -16.52 1.50 26.56
CA LEU A 69 -15.98 2.29 27.64
C LEU A 69 -16.94 3.47 27.84
N ALA A 70 -17.87 3.28 28.78
CA ALA A 70 -18.60 4.39 29.37
C ALA A 70 -17.59 5.30 30.09
N PRO A 71 -17.78 6.64 30.08
CA PRO A 71 -16.94 7.53 30.87
C PRO A 71 -17.35 7.37 32.33
N ALA A 72 -16.52 6.67 33.12
CA ALA A 72 -16.62 6.71 34.57
C ALA A 72 -16.21 8.11 35.03
N VAL A 73 -17.23 8.93 35.24
CA VAL A 73 -17.19 10.19 35.96
C VAL A 73 -16.56 9.97 37.34
N GLY A 74 -15.51 10.74 37.64
CA GLY A 74 -15.13 11.18 38.98
C GLY A 74 -15.06 10.12 40.08
N ALA A 75 -13.90 9.48 40.24
CA ALA A 75 -13.47 8.96 41.53
C ALA A 75 -12.26 9.78 41.98
N ALA A 76 -12.54 10.93 42.60
CA ALA A 76 -11.58 11.61 43.45
C ALA A 76 -11.25 10.68 44.62
N LEU A 77 -10.04 10.10 44.61
CA LEU A 77 -9.45 9.52 45.80
C LEU A 77 -9.04 10.67 46.73
N CYS A 78 -10.02 11.25 47.41
CA CYS A 78 -9.78 11.92 48.67
C CYS A 78 -9.43 10.85 49.69
N LEU A 79 -8.13 10.62 49.91
CA LEU A 79 -7.65 10.04 51.17
C LEU A 79 -7.92 11.08 52.26
N GLN A 80 -9.13 11.01 52.81
CA GLN A 80 -9.50 11.66 54.06
C GLN A 80 -8.72 10.96 55.18
N VAL A 81 -7.52 11.46 55.48
CA VAL A 81 -6.82 11.11 56.73
C VAL A 81 -7.62 11.76 57.85
N GLN A 82 -8.53 11.00 58.45
CA GLN A 82 -9.05 11.32 59.78
C GLN A 82 -7.89 11.17 60.76
N LEU A 83 -7.23 12.26 61.11
CA LEU A 83 -6.50 12.37 62.37
C LEU A 83 -7.55 12.37 63.47
N GLN A 84 -7.84 11.20 64.04
CA GLN A 84 -8.50 11.13 65.34
C GLN A 84 -7.50 11.64 66.38
N ASP A 85 -7.81 12.82 66.89
CA ASP A 85 -7.21 13.45 68.04
C ASP A 85 -7.58 12.63 69.28
N GLY A 86 -6.69 11.70 69.66
CA GLY A 86 -6.80 10.92 70.89
C GLY A 86 -6.39 11.75 72.09
N ASN A 87 -7.23 12.69 72.50
CA ASN A 87 -7.10 13.41 73.76
C ASN A 87 -8.20 12.92 74.70
N ASP A 88 -7.89 11.91 75.52
CA ASP A 88 -8.68 11.60 76.72
C ASP A 88 -7.79 10.96 77.81
N GLY A 89 -7.41 11.83 78.76
CA GLY A 89 -7.44 11.56 80.19
C GLY A 89 -6.41 10.61 80.79
N MET A 90 -5.37 11.17 81.42
CA MET A 90 -4.92 10.76 82.77
C MET A 90 -4.15 11.90 83.45
N TYR A 91 -4.80 12.61 84.36
CA TYR A 91 -4.14 13.43 85.38
C TYR A 91 -3.85 12.55 86.60
N GLN A 92 -2.58 12.44 87.00
CA GLN A 92 -2.21 12.44 88.42
C GLN A 92 -0.88 13.19 88.65
N PRO A 93 -0.73 13.87 89.81
CA PRO A 93 0.30 14.88 90.02
C PRO A 93 1.52 14.31 90.77
N GLY A 94 2.72 14.52 90.22
CA GLY A 94 3.97 14.20 90.88
C GLY A 94 5.16 14.92 90.25
N ASP A 95 5.83 15.73 91.04
CA ASP A 95 7.19 16.27 90.89
C ASP A 95 7.46 17.27 89.75
N SER A 96 6.92 18.47 89.96
CA SER A 96 7.44 19.72 89.40
C SER A 96 8.80 20.01 90.02
N GLN A 97 9.91 19.86 89.28
CA GLN A 97 11.09 20.77 89.25
C GLN A 97 12.38 20.17 88.67
N GLU A 98 12.44 18.88 88.31
CA GLU A 98 13.66 18.28 87.70
C GLU A 98 13.51 17.91 86.20
N GLY A 99 12.31 18.09 85.64
CA GLY A 99 12.02 17.87 84.21
C GLY A 99 12.06 19.13 83.34
N MET A 100 12.06 20.34 83.91
CA MET A 100 11.89 21.57 83.12
C MET A 100 13.10 21.89 82.21
N GLY A 101 14.32 21.47 82.57
CA GLY A 101 15.50 21.68 81.73
C GLY A 101 15.54 20.81 80.47
N LYS A 102 15.04 19.58 80.53
CA LYS A 102 14.94 18.65 79.37
C LYS A 102 13.66 18.85 78.57
N LEU A 103 12.59 19.33 79.20
CA LEU A 103 11.36 19.75 78.52
C LEU A 103 11.51 21.08 77.79
N ALA A 104 12.41 21.97 78.23
CA ALA A 104 12.69 23.22 77.54
C ALA A 104 13.42 22.99 76.20
N SER A 105 14.40 22.07 76.15
CA SER A 105 15.08 21.70 74.90
C SER A 105 14.17 20.89 73.97
N SER A 106 13.36 19.96 74.50
CA SER A 106 12.38 19.26 73.67
C SER A 106 11.29 20.22 73.16
N LYS A 107 10.90 21.25 73.92
CA LYS A 107 9.96 22.30 73.48
C LYS A 107 10.52 23.18 72.37
N THR A 108 11.84 23.30 72.23
CA THR A 108 12.47 24.00 71.09
C THR A 108 12.72 23.08 69.89
N ASP A 109 12.90 21.78 70.12
CA ASP A 109 13.09 20.77 69.05
C ASP A 109 11.77 20.31 68.39
N PHE A 110 10.65 20.34 69.14
CA PHE A 110 9.32 20.04 68.59
C PHE A 110 8.92 21.00 67.46
N PRO A 111 9.04 22.34 67.61
CA PRO A 111 8.82 23.29 66.53
C PRO A 111 9.71 23.02 65.31
N ALA A 112 11.00 22.73 65.49
CA ALA A 112 11.91 22.49 64.37
C ALA A 112 11.55 21.21 63.59
N ARG A 113 11.18 20.12 64.28
CA ARG A 113 10.73 18.88 63.63
C ARG A 113 9.37 19.06 62.94
N VAL A 114 8.46 19.82 63.55
CA VAL A 114 7.17 20.15 62.93
C VAL A 114 7.40 20.97 61.66
N LEU A 115 8.27 21.98 61.69
CA LEU A 115 8.63 22.80 60.52
C LEU A 115 9.24 21.96 59.39
N LEU A 116 10.15 21.02 59.68
CA LEU A 116 10.70 20.11 58.66
C LEU A 116 9.63 19.18 58.08
N SER A 117 8.73 18.67 58.92
CA SER A 117 7.61 17.83 58.46
C SER A 117 6.59 18.62 57.62
N GLU A 118 6.42 19.91 57.90
CA GLU A 118 5.61 20.84 57.12
C GLU A 118 6.29 21.18 55.79
N GLU A 119 7.62 21.38 55.80
CA GLU A 119 8.41 21.60 54.60
C GLU A 119 8.38 20.39 53.66
N GLU A 120 8.49 19.17 54.20
CA GLU A 120 8.35 17.92 53.43
C GLU A 120 6.93 17.76 52.87
N LYS A 121 5.88 18.07 53.65
CA LYS A 121 4.49 18.08 53.16
C LYS A 121 4.29 19.11 52.05
N LEU A 122 4.86 20.30 52.19
CA LEU A 122 4.81 21.34 51.15
C LEU A 122 5.54 20.88 49.89
N LYS A 123 6.68 20.21 50.03
CA LYS A 123 7.42 19.62 48.91
C LYS A 123 6.61 18.55 48.19
N ILE A 124 6.00 17.61 48.92
CA ILE A 124 5.12 16.59 48.34
C ILE A 124 3.89 17.24 47.67
N SER A 125 3.30 18.28 48.29
CA SER A 125 2.17 19.00 47.71
C SER A 125 2.53 19.75 46.43
N LYS A 126 3.74 20.32 46.37
CA LYS A 126 4.30 20.95 45.18
C LYS A 126 4.51 19.91 44.08
N ASP A 127 5.18 18.80 44.38
CA ASP A 127 5.45 17.74 43.42
C ASP A 127 4.12 17.14 42.87
N LEU A 128 3.09 17.02 43.72
CA LEU A 128 1.76 16.59 43.30
C LEU A 128 1.11 17.58 42.33
N VAL A 129 1.21 18.88 42.61
CA VAL A 129 0.70 19.93 41.73
C VAL A 129 1.48 19.96 40.41
N ASP A 130 2.81 19.83 40.45
CA ASP A 130 3.65 19.76 39.25
C ASP A 130 3.27 18.55 38.38
N LEU A 131 3.05 17.38 38.98
CA LEU A 131 2.55 16.19 38.26
C LEU A 131 1.15 16.40 37.68
N GLN A 132 0.25 17.10 38.38
CA GLN A 132 -1.07 17.46 37.85
C GLN A 132 -0.97 18.42 36.67
N ILE A 133 -0.06 19.40 36.74
CA ILE A 133 0.21 20.33 35.64
C ILE A 133 0.75 19.56 34.43
N GLU A 134 1.75 18.70 34.61
CA GLU A 134 2.30 17.89 33.51
C GLU A 134 1.25 16.94 32.93
N THR A 135 0.40 16.33 33.76
CA THR A 135 -0.71 15.49 33.28
C THR A 135 -1.70 16.30 32.44
N ASN A 136 -2.05 17.51 32.87
CA ASN A 136 -2.93 18.40 32.12
C ASN A 136 -2.29 18.87 30.80
N LYS A 137 -0.99 19.20 30.79
CA LYS A 137 -0.25 19.55 29.57
C LYS A 137 -0.25 18.42 28.55
N MET A 138 0.04 17.19 29.00
CA MET A 138 -0.02 16.02 28.12
C MET A 138 -1.43 15.81 27.58
N LYS A 139 -2.45 15.96 28.43
CA LYS A 139 -3.86 15.85 28.00
C LYS A 139 -4.23 16.91 26.95
N GLU A 140 -3.81 18.15 27.13
CA GLU A 140 -4.03 19.23 26.15
C GLU A 140 -3.38 18.90 24.80
N GLN A 141 -2.12 18.43 24.81
CA GLN A 141 -1.43 17.99 23.60
C GLN A 141 -2.17 16.85 22.87
N TYR A 142 -2.63 15.85 23.63
CA TYR A 142 -3.43 14.77 23.06
C TYR A 142 -4.74 15.27 22.47
N GLU A 143 -5.39 16.24 23.11
CA GLU A 143 -6.61 16.84 22.58
C GLU A 143 -6.32 17.61 21.28
N THR A 144 -5.26 18.43 21.23
CA THR A 144 -4.89 19.17 20.02
C THR A 144 -4.53 18.25 18.85
N GLU A 145 -3.71 17.23 19.08
CA GLU A 145 -3.36 16.25 18.05
C GLU A 145 -4.60 15.49 17.57
N ASN A 146 -5.51 15.14 18.47
CA ASN A 146 -6.76 14.47 18.12
C ASN A 146 -7.67 15.38 17.27
N PHE A 147 -7.73 16.69 17.55
CA PHE A 147 -8.46 17.64 16.70
C PHE A 147 -7.82 17.77 15.31
N GLU A 148 -6.49 17.86 15.22
CA GLU A 148 -5.76 17.91 13.95
C GLU A 148 -5.99 16.64 13.12
N LEU A 149 -5.87 15.47 13.74
CA LEU A 149 -6.12 14.18 13.10
C LEU A 149 -7.58 14.06 12.61
N LYS A 150 -8.56 14.49 13.41
CA LYS A 150 -9.96 14.51 12.99
C LYS A 150 -10.17 15.41 11.77
N ASN A 151 -9.56 16.59 11.75
CA ASN A 151 -9.64 17.49 10.59
C ASN A 151 -9.00 16.88 9.35
N MET A 152 -7.85 16.20 9.51
CA MET A 152 -7.20 15.48 8.43
C MET A 152 -8.07 14.32 7.89
N ILE A 153 -8.68 13.55 8.79
CA ILE A 153 -9.61 12.47 8.41
C ILE A 153 -10.78 13.04 7.61
N LEU A 154 -11.42 14.11 8.09
CA LEU A 154 -12.53 14.76 7.37
C LEU A 154 -12.11 15.26 5.98
N ALA A 155 -10.92 15.86 5.86
CA ALA A 155 -10.40 16.31 4.57
C ALA A 155 -10.15 15.13 3.62
N LEU A 156 -9.57 14.03 4.12
CA LEU A 156 -9.34 12.82 3.34
C LEU A 156 -10.66 12.14 2.94
N GLU A 157 -11.63 12.06 3.83
CA GLU A 157 -12.96 11.51 3.50
C GLU A 157 -13.65 12.33 2.42
N ASN A 158 -13.58 13.67 2.47
CA ASN A 158 -14.12 14.52 1.42
C ASN A 158 -13.41 14.28 0.09
N ARG A 159 -12.09 14.13 0.12
CA ARG A 159 -11.31 13.83 -1.09
C ARG A 159 -11.66 12.48 -1.69
N VAL A 160 -11.90 11.46 -0.85
CA VAL A 160 -12.36 10.14 -1.32
C VAL A 160 -13.73 10.25 -1.98
N ARG A 161 -14.69 10.97 -1.36
CA ARG A 161 -16.03 11.18 -1.95
C ARG A 161 -15.98 11.89 -3.30
N GLU A 162 -15.10 12.89 -3.46
CA GLU A 162 -14.88 13.55 -4.76
C GLU A 162 -14.34 12.58 -5.82
N LEU A 163 -13.37 11.75 -5.44
CA LEU A 163 -12.76 10.78 -6.35
C LEU A 163 -13.76 9.69 -6.76
N GLU A 164 -14.60 9.22 -5.83
CA GLU A 164 -15.69 8.28 -6.13
C GLU A 164 -16.66 8.86 -7.17
N LEU A 165 -17.09 10.11 -6.97
CA LEU A 165 -17.99 10.79 -7.91
C LEU A 165 -17.35 11.01 -9.29
N CYS A 166 -16.06 11.35 -9.34
CA CYS A 166 -15.31 11.45 -10.60
C CYS A 166 -15.18 10.08 -11.28
N SER A 167 -14.94 9.01 -10.52
CA SER A 167 -14.87 7.64 -11.03
C SER A 167 -16.20 7.23 -11.66
N GLU A 168 -17.32 7.45 -10.97
CA GLU A 168 -18.66 7.15 -11.47
C GLU A 168 -18.94 7.85 -12.80
N LYS A 169 -18.63 9.15 -12.91
CA LYS A 169 -18.79 9.91 -14.17
C LYS A 169 -18.01 9.29 -15.32
N VAL A 170 -16.72 9.01 -15.12
CA VAL A 170 -15.87 8.41 -16.16
C VAL A 170 -16.37 7.01 -16.54
N THR A 171 -16.83 6.21 -15.57
CA THR A 171 -17.40 4.89 -15.87
C THR A 171 -18.70 4.99 -16.67
N GLY A 172 -19.56 5.98 -16.37
CA GLY A 172 -20.77 6.24 -17.15
C GLY A 172 -20.48 6.67 -18.58
N GLU A 173 -19.51 7.57 -18.78
CA GLU A 173 -19.08 7.99 -20.13
C GLU A 173 -18.52 6.80 -20.93
N ARG A 174 -17.64 6.02 -20.32
CA ARG A 174 -17.09 4.79 -20.91
C ARG A 174 -18.19 3.81 -21.32
N ASP A 175 -19.20 3.61 -20.49
CA ASP A 175 -20.30 2.69 -20.79
C ASP A 175 -21.19 3.23 -21.92
N SER A 176 -21.46 4.53 -21.95
CA SER A 176 -22.17 5.18 -23.06
C SER A 176 -21.43 5.03 -24.41
N LEU A 177 -20.10 5.17 -24.40
CA LEU A 177 -19.26 5.01 -25.59
C LEU A 177 -19.22 3.53 -26.04
N ARG A 178 -19.17 2.58 -25.09
CA ARG A 178 -19.26 1.16 -25.43
C ARG A 178 -20.59 0.80 -26.08
N GLU A 179 -21.71 1.31 -25.58
CA GLU A 179 -23.00 1.03 -26.22
C GLU A 179 -23.09 1.64 -27.62
N ARG A 180 -22.58 2.86 -27.81
CA ARG A 180 -22.50 3.49 -29.13
C ARG A 180 -21.63 2.68 -30.10
N LEU A 181 -20.50 2.16 -29.63
CA LEU A 181 -19.63 1.30 -30.42
C LEU A 181 -20.34 0.01 -30.83
N ARG A 182 -21.02 -0.67 -29.90
CA ARG A 182 -21.79 -1.89 -30.19
C ARG A 182 -22.88 -1.64 -31.23
N ALA A 183 -23.60 -0.51 -31.13
CA ALA A 183 -24.62 -0.14 -32.10
C ALA A 183 -24.04 0.12 -33.50
N LEU A 184 -22.86 0.75 -33.59
CA LEU A 184 -22.17 0.94 -34.88
C LEU A 184 -21.66 -0.39 -35.45
N GLU A 185 -21.19 -1.30 -34.61
CA GLU A 185 -20.78 -2.64 -35.03
C GLU A 185 -21.95 -3.48 -35.54
N SER A 186 -23.13 -3.40 -34.92
CA SER A 186 -24.33 -4.09 -35.42
C SER A 186 -24.79 -3.49 -36.75
N ALA A 187 -24.85 -2.17 -36.87
CA ALA A 187 -25.20 -1.49 -38.12
C ALA A 187 -24.22 -1.85 -39.25
N ARG A 188 -22.91 -1.96 -38.96
CA ARG A 188 -21.91 -2.41 -39.94
C ARG A 188 -22.16 -3.85 -40.39
N LYS A 189 -22.54 -4.75 -39.46
CA LYS A 189 -22.84 -6.15 -39.78
C LYS A 189 -24.11 -6.27 -40.63
N GLU A 190 -25.15 -5.50 -40.31
CA GLU A 190 -26.38 -5.42 -41.10
C GLU A 190 -26.10 -4.93 -42.52
N LEU A 191 -25.36 -3.82 -42.67
CA LEU A 191 -24.99 -3.29 -43.98
C LEU A 191 -24.15 -4.28 -44.80
N ALA A 192 -23.26 -5.04 -44.14
CA ALA A 192 -22.50 -6.09 -44.82
C ALA A 192 -23.40 -7.23 -45.32
N GLN A 193 -24.42 -7.61 -44.54
CA GLN A 193 -25.41 -8.61 -44.97
C GLN A 193 -26.25 -8.09 -46.15
N GLU A 194 -26.71 -6.84 -46.10
CA GLU A 194 -27.42 -6.19 -47.19
C GLU A 194 -26.58 -6.15 -48.47
N TYR A 195 -25.29 -5.82 -48.36
CA TYR A 195 -24.37 -5.82 -49.50
C TYR A 195 -24.20 -7.22 -50.11
N ILE A 196 -24.12 -8.27 -49.28
CA ILE A 196 -24.04 -9.66 -49.76
C ILE A 196 -25.31 -10.02 -50.54
N ILE A 197 -26.49 -9.70 -50.01
CA ILE A 197 -27.78 -9.95 -50.67
C ILE A 197 -27.82 -9.19 -52.00
N LEU A 198 -27.48 -7.91 -52.00
CA LEU A 198 -27.49 -7.08 -53.19
C LEU A 198 -26.53 -7.61 -54.27
N LYS A 199 -25.32 -8.00 -53.88
CA LYS A 199 -24.35 -8.62 -54.79
C LYS A 199 -24.89 -9.92 -55.37
N SER A 200 -25.56 -10.75 -54.58
CA SER A 200 -26.17 -11.99 -55.05
C SER A 200 -27.29 -11.73 -56.07
N ASN A 201 -28.11 -10.70 -55.86
CA ASN A 201 -29.17 -10.28 -56.77
C ASN A 201 -28.60 -9.81 -58.12
N TYR A 202 -27.55 -8.99 -58.11
CA TYR A 202 -26.89 -8.55 -59.35
C TYR A 202 -26.24 -9.71 -60.10
N LEU A 203 -25.67 -10.69 -59.40
CA LEU A 203 -25.13 -11.89 -60.03
C LEU A 203 -26.23 -12.75 -60.67
N ALA A 204 -27.42 -12.83 -60.05
CA ALA A 204 -28.56 -13.53 -60.63
C ALA A 204 -29.07 -12.80 -61.89
N LEU A 205 -29.25 -11.49 -61.82
CA LEU A 205 -29.68 -10.67 -62.96
C LEU A 205 -28.68 -10.75 -64.13
N GLY A 206 -27.38 -10.77 -63.84
CA GLY A 206 -26.34 -10.99 -64.86
C GLY A 206 -26.51 -12.32 -65.59
N LYS A 207 -26.80 -13.41 -64.85
CA LYS A 207 -27.06 -14.73 -65.46
C LYS A 207 -28.33 -14.76 -66.30
N GLU A 208 -29.36 -14.01 -65.93
CA GLU A 208 -30.59 -13.86 -66.72
C GLU A 208 -30.33 -13.09 -68.01
N LEU A 209 -29.56 -12.00 -67.93
CA LEU A 209 -29.14 -11.24 -69.10
C LEU A 209 -28.34 -12.12 -70.07
N ASP A 210 -27.38 -12.91 -69.57
CA ASP A 210 -26.60 -13.85 -70.39
C ASP A 210 -27.48 -14.94 -71.03
N GLN A 211 -28.59 -15.32 -70.40
CA GLN A 211 -29.56 -16.24 -71.01
C GLN A 211 -30.35 -15.57 -72.14
N GLU A 212 -30.81 -14.34 -71.94
CA GLU A 212 -31.52 -13.58 -72.99
C GLU A 212 -30.62 -13.26 -74.18
N VAL A 213 -29.34 -12.94 -73.94
CA VAL A 213 -28.35 -12.76 -75.01
C VAL A 213 -28.22 -14.06 -75.82
N ARG A 214 -28.06 -15.22 -75.17
CA ARG A 214 -28.00 -16.51 -75.86
C ARG A 214 -29.27 -16.81 -76.66
N ARG A 215 -30.46 -16.56 -76.11
CA ARG A 215 -31.74 -16.72 -76.84
C ARG A 215 -31.80 -15.80 -78.07
N ASN A 216 -31.37 -14.55 -77.95
CA ASN A 216 -31.33 -13.61 -79.08
C ASN A 216 -30.33 -14.04 -80.15
N GLU A 217 -29.16 -14.57 -79.76
CA GLU A 217 -28.19 -15.15 -80.69
C GLU A 217 -28.78 -16.36 -81.43
N GLU A 218 -29.45 -17.28 -80.71
CA GLU A 218 -30.16 -18.42 -81.29
C GLU A 218 -31.23 -17.97 -82.31
N LEU A 219 -32.10 -17.03 -81.94
CA LEU A 219 -33.12 -16.46 -82.84
C LEU A 219 -32.48 -15.79 -84.07
N THR A 220 -31.37 -15.06 -83.87
CA THR A 220 -30.64 -14.43 -84.98
C THR A 220 -30.10 -15.50 -85.94
N GLN A 221 -29.57 -16.61 -85.40
CA GLN A 221 -29.10 -17.74 -86.17
C GLN A 221 -30.25 -18.41 -86.96
N GLU A 222 -31.42 -18.59 -86.33
CA GLU A 222 -32.62 -19.15 -86.95
C GLU A 222 -33.13 -18.27 -88.10
N LEU A 223 -33.23 -16.96 -87.89
CA LEU A 223 -33.63 -16.00 -88.94
C LEU A 223 -32.67 -16.05 -90.13
N LEU A 224 -31.36 -16.17 -89.85
CA LEU A 224 -30.34 -16.26 -90.88
C LEU A 224 -30.42 -17.58 -91.65
N ASN A 225 -30.78 -18.68 -90.98
CA ASN A 225 -31.06 -19.97 -91.61
C ASN A 225 -32.33 -19.93 -92.48
N LEU A 226 -33.41 -19.27 -92.02
CA LEU A 226 -34.64 -19.06 -92.81
C LEU A 226 -34.38 -18.19 -94.06
N ALA A 227 -33.59 -17.14 -93.93
CA ALA A 227 -33.17 -16.30 -95.06
C ALA A 227 -32.37 -17.11 -96.09
N LYS A 228 -31.46 -17.98 -95.64
CA LYS A 228 -30.73 -18.91 -96.51
C LYS A 228 -31.66 -19.93 -97.17
N GLY A 229 -32.65 -20.46 -96.46
CA GLY A 229 -33.66 -21.37 -97.01
C GLY A 229 -34.55 -20.73 -98.08
N ARG A 230 -34.94 -19.47 -97.90
CA ARG A 230 -35.75 -18.72 -98.88
C ARG A 230 -35.02 -18.48 -100.21
N ASN A 231 -33.68 -18.44 -100.20
CA ASN A 231 -32.86 -18.32 -101.41
C ASN A 231 -32.68 -19.64 -102.18
N THR A 232 -33.28 -20.76 -101.73
CA THR A 232 -33.17 -22.09 -102.37
C THR A 232 -34.46 -22.60 -103.05
N LEU A 233 -35.48 -21.75 -103.22
CA LEU A 233 -36.72 -22.09 -103.94
C LEU A 233 -36.74 -21.48 -105.37
N PRO A 234 -37.02 -22.27 -106.44
CA PRO A 234 -37.14 -21.74 -107.80
C PRO A 234 -38.60 -21.35 -108.16
N GLY A 235 -38.78 -20.08 -108.56
CA GLY A 235 -39.73 -19.63 -109.59
C GLY A 235 -41.20 -19.41 -109.24
N THR A 236 -41.68 -18.16 -109.35
CA THR A 236 -42.88 -17.80 -110.14
C THR A 236 -42.88 -16.30 -110.47
N GLU A 237 -43.20 -15.98 -111.73
CA GLU A 237 -43.00 -14.71 -112.43
C GLU A 237 -44.12 -13.66 -112.28
N SER A 238 -43.79 -12.44 -112.71
CA SER A 238 -44.62 -11.47 -113.46
C SER A 238 -45.48 -10.46 -112.68
N THR A 239 -45.13 -9.16 -112.77
CA THR A 239 -45.71 -8.18 -113.74
C THR A 239 -45.33 -6.72 -113.33
N HIS A 240 -44.75 -5.96 -114.27
CA HIS A 240 -44.32 -4.53 -114.23
C HIS A 240 -45.51 -3.52 -114.43
N PRO A 241 -45.37 -2.16 -114.53
CA PRO A 241 -44.48 -1.06 -114.01
C PRO A 241 -45.34 0.23 -113.65
N PRO A 242 -44.95 1.55 -113.77
CA PRO A 242 -43.68 2.25 -114.10
C PRO A 242 -43.34 3.54 -113.28
N ALA A 243 -42.13 4.12 -113.51
CA ALA A 243 -41.96 5.39 -114.25
C ALA A 243 -40.69 6.19 -113.87
N MET A 244 -39.96 6.59 -114.93
CA MET A 244 -39.05 7.75 -115.07
C MET A 244 -37.71 7.70 -114.31
N ALA A 245 -36.57 8.11 -114.84
CA ALA A 245 -36.20 8.58 -116.17
C ALA A 245 -34.67 8.80 -116.17
N HIS A 246 -34.03 8.50 -117.31
CA HIS A 246 -32.86 9.20 -117.89
C HIS A 246 -31.54 9.28 -117.08
N GLN A 247 -30.35 9.10 -117.66
CA GLN A 247 -29.91 8.88 -119.03
C GLN A 247 -28.39 8.59 -119.04
N SER A 248 -27.99 7.69 -119.94
CA SER A 248 -26.77 7.65 -120.76
C SER A 248 -25.42 8.11 -120.17
N SER A 249 -24.39 7.27 -120.07
CA SER A 249 -23.68 6.47 -121.10
C SER A 249 -22.55 7.23 -121.77
N ALA A 250 -21.37 6.57 -121.73
CA ALA A 250 -20.29 6.56 -122.74
C ALA A 250 -19.57 7.91 -123.01
N GLU A 251 -18.27 7.98 -123.32
CA GLU A 251 -17.26 6.99 -123.69
C GLU A 251 -15.87 7.63 -123.58
N LEU A 252 -14.88 6.77 -123.39
CA LEU A 252 -13.42 6.85 -123.58
C LEU A 252 -12.83 8.02 -124.40
N GLU A 253 -11.71 8.58 -123.94
CA GLU A 253 -10.43 8.66 -124.69
C GLU A 253 -9.30 9.28 -123.85
N ARG A 254 -8.07 8.75 -124.03
CA ARG A 254 -6.81 9.25 -123.46
C ARG A 254 -6.41 10.56 -124.16
N VAL A 255 -5.74 11.50 -123.48
CA VAL A 255 -4.49 12.15 -123.96
C VAL A 255 -3.73 12.81 -122.79
N ARG A 256 -2.41 12.66 -122.89
CA ARG A 256 -1.24 13.12 -122.12
C ARG A 256 -1.11 14.65 -121.96
N GLY A 257 -0.62 15.10 -120.79
CA GLY A 257 0.00 16.43 -120.59
C GLY A 257 0.08 16.89 -119.13
N LYS A 258 1.29 17.02 -118.56
CA LYS A 258 1.61 17.76 -117.32
C LYS A 258 1.82 19.27 -117.65
N PRO A 259 2.11 20.22 -116.73
CA PRO A 259 2.21 20.19 -115.24
C PRO A 259 1.50 21.37 -114.51
N GLU A 260 1.52 21.36 -113.17
CA GLU A 260 1.33 22.51 -112.24
C GLU A 260 -0.09 23.13 -112.23
N ASP A 261 -0.73 23.50 -111.12
CA ASP A 261 -0.27 23.91 -109.79
C ASP A 261 -1.45 23.75 -108.80
N VAL A 262 -1.13 23.48 -107.54
CA VAL A 262 -1.88 23.77 -106.31
C VAL A 262 -3.42 23.82 -106.39
N VAL A 263 -4.09 22.79 -105.87
CA VAL A 263 -5.02 22.87 -104.72
C VAL A 263 -5.24 21.43 -104.24
N ALA A 264 -4.76 21.11 -103.03
CA ALA A 264 -5.16 19.88 -102.34
C ALA A 264 -6.69 19.85 -102.24
N SER A 265 -7.32 18.80 -102.77
CA SER A 265 -8.76 18.65 -102.72
C SER A 265 -9.22 18.65 -101.25
N GLY A 266 -10.29 19.36 -100.94
CA GLY A 266 -10.84 19.41 -99.58
C GLY A 266 -11.13 18.02 -98.99
N HIS A 267 -11.29 17.00 -99.85
CA HIS A 267 -11.53 15.62 -99.47
C HIS A 267 -10.28 14.93 -98.90
N GLU A 268 -9.10 15.11 -99.52
CA GLU A 268 -7.83 14.60 -98.97
C GLU A 268 -7.46 15.30 -97.67
N ARG A 269 -7.76 16.60 -97.55
CA ARG A 269 -7.62 17.35 -96.29
C ARG A 269 -8.54 16.84 -95.19
N GLN A 270 -9.80 16.55 -95.52
CA GLN A 270 -10.80 16.05 -94.57
C GLN A 270 -10.54 14.60 -94.14
N GLU A 271 -9.99 13.77 -95.02
CA GLU A 271 -9.58 12.39 -94.71
C GLU A 271 -8.29 12.35 -93.88
N LEU A 272 -7.31 13.21 -94.20
CA LEU A 272 -6.14 13.44 -93.34
C LEU A 272 -6.55 14.01 -91.98
N GLU A 273 -7.48 14.97 -91.90
CA GLU A 273 -8.04 15.47 -90.65
C GLU A 273 -8.75 14.37 -89.86
N ARG A 274 -9.56 13.54 -90.51
CA ARG A 274 -10.29 12.44 -89.83
C ARG A 274 -9.34 11.36 -89.30
N ASN A 275 -8.25 11.06 -90.02
CA ASN A 275 -7.23 10.11 -89.57
C ASN A 275 -6.28 10.73 -88.52
N LEU A 276 -5.98 12.03 -88.58
CA LEU A 276 -5.22 12.75 -87.57
C LEU A 276 -6.03 12.96 -86.26
N LEU A 277 -7.33 13.28 -86.36
CA LEU A 277 -8.26 13.45 -85.23
C LEU A 277 -8.69 12.10 -84.63
N GLY A 278 -8.93 11.07 -85.44
CA GLY A 278 -9.27 9.74 -84.96
C GLY A 278 -8.13 9.08 -84.16
N ASN A 279 -6.88 9.34 -84.55
CA ASN A 279 -5.71 8.91 -83.78
C ASN A 279 -5.48 9.78 -82.53
N GLN A 280 -5.93 11.03 -82.54
CA GLN A 280 -5.81 11.92 -81.39
C GLN A 280 -6.59 11.41 -80.17
N ASP A 281 -7.80 10.88 -80.38
CA ASP A 281 -8.60 10.33 -79.28
C ASP A 281 -8.06 8.99 -78.79
N HIS A 282 -7.53 8.15 -79.69
CA HIS A 282 -6.84 6.93 -79.29
C HIS A 282 -5.59 7.22 -78.43
N ILE A 283 -4.77 8.19 -78.84
CA ILE A 283 -3.59 8.64 -78.07
C ILE A 283 -4.01 9.22 -76.70
N LYS A 284 -5.10 10.00 -76.64
CA LYS A 284 -5.64 10.49 -75.36
C LYS A 284 -6.01 9.36 -74.42
N VAL A 285 -6.72 8.34 -74.91
CA VAL A 285 -7.13 7.18 -74.09
C VAL A 285 -5.91 6.39 -73.59
N GLU A 286 -4.91 6.17 -74.43
CA GLU A 286 -3.67 5.51 -74.01
C GLU A 286 -2.87 6.36 -73.00
N LEU A 287 -2.81 7.68 -73.17
CA LEU A 287 -2.23 8.61 -72.18
C LEU A 287 -2.99 8.57 -70.85
N GLU A 288 -4.32 8.49 -70.88
CA GLU A 288 -5.16 8.37 -69.68
C GLU A 288 -4.89 7.05 -68.94
N LYS A 289 -4.70 5.95 -69.68
CA LYS A 289 -4.31 4.64 -69.10
C LYS A 289 -2.92 4.71 -68.48
N LEU A 290 -1.94 5.26 -69.20
CA LEU A 290 -0.57 5.47 -68.72
C LEU A 290 -0.53 6.33 -67.45
N LYS A 291 -1.30 7.42 -67.41
CA LYS A 291 -1.47 8.24 -66.21
C LYS A 291 -2.04 7.43 -65.05
N LYS A 292 -3.12 6.68 -65.27
CA LYS A 292 -3.71 5.82 -64.23
C LYS A 292 -2.73 4.77 -63.71
N THR A 293 -1.92 4.17 -64.58
CA THR A 293 -0.88 3.22 -64.15
C THR A 293 0.23 3.90 -63.38
N HIS A 294 0.63 5.12 -63.76
CA HIS A 294 1.65 5.89 -63.05
C HIS A 294 1.15 6.37 -61.67
N ASP A 295 -0.08 6.88 -61.59
CA ASP A 295 -0.71 7.24 -60.32
C ASP A 295 -0.84 6.02 -59.39
N TRP A 296 -1.11 4.84 -59.97
CA TRP A 296 -1.15 3.59 -59.21
C TRP A 296 0.25 3.15 -58.75
N GLN A 297 1.28 3.30 -59.59
CA GLN A 297 2.68 3.08 -59.23
C GLN A 297 3.12 4.03 -58.11
N GLN A 298 2.84 5.32 -58.23
CA GLN A 298 3.17 6.33 -57.22
C GLN A 298 2.50 6.02 -55.88
N LYS A 299 1.23 5.59 -55.87
CA LYS A 299 0.56 5.14 -54.64
C LYS A 299 1.23 3.92 -53.99
N LEU A 300 1.78 2.99 -54.78
CA LEU A 300 2.56 1.89 -54.21
C LEU A 300 3.88 2.38 -53.63
N GLU A 301 4.59 3.27 -54.32
CA GLU A 301 5.83 3.84 -53.84
C GLU A 301 5.62 4.58 -52.51
N GLU A 302 4.56 5.39 -52.41
CA GLU A 302 4.17 6.06 -51.16
C GLU A 302 3.85 5.07 -50.04
N ARG A 303 3.14 3.96 -50.34
CA ARG A 303 2.86 2.91 -49.36
C ARG A 303 4.12 2.16 -48.92
N VAL A 304 5.03 1.85 -49.83
CA VAL A 304 6.31 1.21 -49.52
C VAL A 304 7.18 2.14 -48.67
N LEU A 305 7.21 3.43 -48.99
CA LEU A 305 7.88 4.45 -48.18
C LEU A 305 7.25 4.57 -46.78
N GLY A 306 5.92 4.53 -46.67
CA GLY A 306 5.21 4.52 -45.39
C GLY A 306 5.58 3.32 -44.53
N LEU A 307 5.49 2.11 -45.10
CA LEU A 307 5.89 0.88 -44.42
C LEU A 307 7.38 0.88 -44.02
N GLY A 308 8.25 1.49 -44.84
CA GLY A 308 9.67 1.66 -44.51
C GLY A 308 9.91 2.55 -43.28
N LYS A 309 9.14 3.64 -43.15
CA LYS A 309 9.19 4.52 -41.97
C LYS A 309 8.67 3.80 -40.72
N GLU A 310 7.51 3.16 -40.82
CA GLU A 310 6.93 2.38 -39.71
C GLU A 310 7.88 1.27 -39.24
N LEU A 311 8.53 0.57 -40.17
CA LEU A 311 9.52 -0.45 -39.82
C LEU A 311 10.75 0.14 -39.12
N GLN A 312 11.21 1.32 -39.55
CA GLN A 312 12.35 1.99 -38.93
C GLN A 312 12.00 2.53 -37.52
N GLU A 313 10.79 3.06 -37.35
CA GLU A 313 10.26 3.49 -36.05
C GLU A 313 10.10 2.30 -35.10
N ALA A 314 9.55 1.18 -35.58
CA ALA A 314 9.45 -0.05 -34.80
C ALA A 314 10.83 -0.58 -34.38
N LYS A 315 11.84 -0.55 -35.27
CA LYS A 315 13.23 -0.90 -34.92
C LYS A 315 13.83 0.05 -33.89
N GLY A 316 13.55 1.35 -34.00
CA GLY A 316 13.94 2.35 -32.99
C GLY A 316 13.34 2.04 -31.63
N ALA A 317 12.02 1.79 -31.57
CA ALA A 317 11.31 1.44 -30.34
C ALA A 317 11.84 0.14 -29.70
N ILE A 318 12.18 -0.87 -30.52
CA ILE A 318 12.82 -2.10 -30.05
C ILE A 318 14.22 -1.78 -29.47
N GLY A 319 15.02 -0.94 -30.13
CA GLY A 319 16.31 -0.50 -29.59
C GLY A 319 16.18 0.25 -28.26
N ASP A 320 15.15 1.08 -28.11
CA ASP A 320 14.88 1.85 -26.89
C ASP A 320 14.40 0.98 -25.74
N THR A 321 13.58 -0.02 -26.01
CA THR A 321 13.17 -1.02 -25.00
C THR A 321 14.34 -1.90 -24.59
N GLN A 322 15.19 -2.32 -25.54
CA GLN A 322 16.42 -3.07 -25.25
C GLN A 322 17.37 -2.25 -24.36
N ARG A 323 17.60 -0.96 -24.66
CA ARG A 323 18.44 -0.07 -23.83
C ARG A 323 17.87 0.09 -22.43
N ARG A 324 16.56 0.35 -22.30
CA ARG A 324 15.90 0.44 -20.99
C ARG A 324 16.00 -0.86 -20.19
N LEU A 325 15.88 -2.01 -20.84
CA LEU A 325 16.04 -3.32 -20.19
C LEU A 325 17.48 -3.53 -19.70
N VAL A 326 18.49 -3.13 -20.48
CA VAL A 326 19.89 -3.17 -20.06
C VAL A 326 20.13 -2.22 -18.88
N GLU A 327 19.62 -0.98 -18.93
CA GLU A 327 19.71 -0.01 -17.83
C GLU A 327 19.05 -0.55 -16.54
N GLN A 328 17.84 -1.11 -16.65
CA GLN A 328 17.15 -1.74 -15.52
C GLN A 328 17.92 -2.93 -14.98
N SER A 329 18.49 -3.77 -15.84
CA SER A 329 19.32 -4.91 -15.40
C SER A 329 20.58 -4.44 -14.67
N ALA A 330 21.21 -3.34 -15.11
CA ALA A 330 22.37 -2.76 -14.44
C ALA A 330 22.01 -2.17 -13.07
N VAL A 331 20.87 -1.47 -12.97
CA VAL A 331 20.36 -0.95 -11.68
C VAL A 331 20.03 -2.11 -10.73
N LEU A 332 19.39 -3.18 -11.23
CA LEU A 332 19.09 -4.35 -10.43
C LEU A 332 20.36 -5.01 -9.91
N LEU A 333 21.36 -5.23 -10.77
CA LEU A 333 22.66 -5.81 -10.37
C LEU A 333 23.39 -4.94 -9.33
N THR A 334 23.40 -3.62 -9.51
CA THR A 334 24.01 -2.73 -8.50
C THR A 334 23.25 -2.74 -7.18
N SER A 335 21.92 -2.83 -7.21
CA SER A 335 21.11 -2.97 -5.99
C SER A 335 21.33 -4.32 -5.30
N GLN A 336 21.48 -5.40 -6.07
CA GLN A 336 21.77 -6.74 -5.56
C GLN A 336 23.16 -6.81 -4.92
N SER A 337 24.16 -6.18 -5.53
CA SER A 337 25.49 -6.04 -4.94
C SER A 337 25.45 -5.25 -3.63
N GLN A 338 24.66 -4.17 -3.56
CA GLN A 338 24.48 -3.39 -2.33
C GLN A 338 23.77 -4.20 -1.24
N LEU A 339 22.79 -5.04 -1.61
CA LEU A 339 22.13 -5.95 -0.67
C LEU A 339 23.15 -6.93 -0.05
N GLN A 340 23.95 -7.58 -0.90
CA GLN A 340 24.99 -8.51 -0.44
C GLN A 340 26.03 -7.83 0.46
N GLU A 341 26.42 -6.59 0.14
CA GLU A 341 27.32 -5.81 0.99
C GLU A 341 26.70 -5.52 2.36
N VAL A 342 25.43 -5.13 2.40
CA VAL A 342 24.69 -4.90 3.67
C VAL A 342 24.52 -6.20 4.47
N GLU A 343 24.27 -7.33 3.81
CA GLU A 343 24.18 -8.64 4.46
C GLU A 343 25.54 -9.06 5.07
N ALA A 344 26.64 -8.83 4.35
CA ALA A 344 27.98 -9.06 4.85
C ALA A 344 28.32 -8.14 6.03
N GLU A 345 27.96 -6.86 5.94
CA GLU A 345 28.11 -5.90 7.05
C GLU A 345 27.28 -6.29 8.27
N ASN A 346 26.05 -6.76 8.08
CA ASN A 346 25.19 -7.24 9.16
C ASN A 346 25.84 -8.44 9.86
N SER A 347 26.32 -9.41 9.08
CA SER A 347 27.05 -10.56 9.61
C SER A 347 28.31 -10.14 10.39
N ARG A 348 29.06 -9.17 9.86
CA ARG A 348 30.24 -8.60 10.54
C ARG A 348 29.88 -7.88 11.84
N LEU A 349 28.81 -7.10 11.85
CA LEU A 349 28.33 -6.41 13.06
C LEU A 349 27.80 -7.39 14.10
N GLN A 350 27.12 -8.47 13.68
CA GLN A 350 26.69 -9.53 14.58
C GLN A 350 27.88 -10.23 15.25
N LEU A 351 28.95 -10.52 14.51
CA LEU A 351 30.19 -11.05 15.08
C LEU A 351 30.80 -10.05 16.07
N ARG A 352 30.85 -8.76 15.71
CA ARG A 352 31.40 -7.73 16.61
C ARG A 352 30.60 -7.59 17.91
N LEU A 353 29.28 -7.74 17.85
CA LEU A 353 28.42 -7.77 19.04
C LEU A 353 28.69 -9.00 19.92
N LYS A 354 28.94 -10.18 19.31
CA LYS A 354 29.31 -11.39 20.05
C LYS A 354 30.66 -11.23 20.74
N GLU A 355 31.67 -10.71 20.05
CA GLU A 355 32.98 -10.41 20.62
C GLU A 355 32.87 -9.45 21.81
N LEU A 356 32.17 -8.33 21.63
CA LEU A 356 32.03 -7.32 22.68
C LEU A 356 31.26 -7.85 23.89
N ASN A 357 30.23 -8.68 23.68
CA ASN A 357 29.54 -9.38 24.77
C ASN A 357 30.45 -10.35 25.52
N GLU A 358 31.33 -11.06 24.82
CA GLU A 358 32.28 -11.96 25.44
C GLU A 358 33.35 -11.20 26.24
N GLU A 359 33.80 -10.05 25.72
CA GLU A 359 34.65 -9.12 26.45
C GLU A 359 33.97 -8.61 27.73
N TYR A 360 32.67 -8.28 27.67
CA TYR A 360 31.89 -7.89 28.86
C TYR A 360 31.78 -9.01 29.89
N ARG A 361 31.45 -10.23 29.45
CA ARG A 361 31.38 -11.40 30.34
C ARG A 361 32.73 -11.69 30.98
N SER A 362 33.81 -11.61 30.21
CA SER A 362 35.18 -11.83 30.69
C SER A 362 35.59 -10.78 31.74
N ARG A 363 35.22 -9.51 31.55
CA ARG A 363 35.48 -8.44 32.54
C ARG A 363 34.69 -8.65 33.82
N LEU A 364 33.40 -8.98 33.72
CA LEU A 364 32.56 -9.29 34.87
C LEU A 364 33.10 -10.49 35.65
N ALA A 365 33.50 -11.56 34.96
CA ALA A 365 34.09 -12.73 35.59
C ALA A 365 35.42 -12.40 36.30
N ARG A 366 36.22 -11.48 35.74
CA ARG A 366 37.45 -11.00 36.39
C ARG A 366 37.14 -10.20 37.65
N TYR A 367 36.17 -9.29 37.62
CA TYR A 367 35.75 -8.55 38.81
C TYR A 367 35.25 -9.47 39.93
N ILE A 368 34.45 -10.48 39.60
CA ILE A 368 33.98 -11.49 40.57
C ILE A 368 35.16 -12.24 41.17
N ARG A 369 36.14 -12.63 40.34
CA ARG A 369 37.36 -13.32 40.78
C ARG A 369 38.24 -12.46 41.67
N ASP A 370 38.41 -11.18 41.34
CA ASP A 370 39.22 -10.25 42.12
C ASP A 370 38.59 -9.98 43.50
N VAL A 371 37.25 -9.86 43.54
CA VAL A 371 36.50 -9.75 44.82
C VAL A 371 36.61 -11.03 45.64
N ALA A 372 36.49 -12.21 45.02
CA ALA A 372 36.67 -13.50 45.70
C ALA A 372 38.10 -13.66 46.27
N ASN A 373 39.12 -13.37 45.46
CA ASN A 373 40.52 -13.44 45.87
C ASN A 373 40.84 -12.46 47.02
N TYR A 374 40.25 -11.25 47.02
CA TYR A 374 40.38 -10.30 48.13
C TYR A 374 39.74 -10.83 49.43
N MET A 375 38.57 -11.47 49.32
CA MET A 375 37.89 -12.08 50.47
C MET A 375 38.67 -13.28 51.04
N ASP A 376 39.26 -14.11 50.17
CA ASP A 376 40.09 -15.25 50.57
C ASP A 376 41.43 -14.81 51.19
N SER A 377 42.08 -13.79 50.62
CA SER A 377 43.33 -13.26 51.18
C SER A 377 43.11 -12.56 52.53
N LYS A 378 41.96 -11.90 52.75
CA LYS A 378 41.55 -11.38 54.06
C LYS A 378 41.25 -12.49 55.07
N SER A 379 40.66 -13.62 54.65
CA SER A 379 40.40 -14.78 55.53
C SER A 379 41.70 -15.45 56.03
N SER A 380 42.78 -15.37 55.26
CA SER A 380 44.07 -15.99 55.60
C SER A 380 44.96 -15.17 56.57
N HIS A 381 44.66 -13.88 56.80
CA HIS A 381 45.50 -12.95 57.58
C HIS A 381 44.90 -12.55 58.94
N MET A 382 43.84 -13.24 59.41
CA MET A 382 43.13 -12.93 60.67
C MET A 382 43.84 -13.41 61.95
N THR A 383 45.18 -13.44 61.99
CA THR A 383 45.97 -13.80 63.20
C THR A 383 46.89 -12.69 63.72
N GLY A 384 46.62 -11.41 63.45
CA GLY A 384 47.36 -10.34 64.15
C GLY A 384 47.07 -8.90 63.69
N HIS A 385 46.44 -8.13 64.58
CA HIS A 385 46.38 -6.66 64.68
C HIS A 385 46.36 -5.79 63.41
N SER A 386 45.14 -5.38 63.04
CA SER A 386 44.67 -4.08 62.51
C SER A 386 45.61 -3.20 61.67
N LYS A 387 45.57 -3.37 60.34
CA LYS A 387 45.96 -2.34 59.34
C LYS A 387 44.76 -1.91 58.46
N ALA A 388 43.64 -1.60 59.12
CA ALA A 388 42.35 -1.29 58.50
C ALA A 388 42.30 -0.16 57.41
N PRO A 389 43.14 0.89 57.43
CA PRO A 389 43.02 1.98 56.44
C PRO A 389 43.54 1.61 55.04
N ALA A 390 44.61 0.81 54.96
CA ALA A 390 45.22 0.40 53.69
C ALA A 390 44.34 -0.62 52.95
N ASP A 391 43.65 -1.49 53.71
CA ASP A 391 42.79 -2.54 53.18
C ASP A 391 41.48 -1.98 52.61
N HIS A 392 40.94 -0.92 53.23
CA HIS A 392 39.78 -0.19 52.72
C HIS A 392 40.13 0.61 51.46
N ALA A 393 41.36 1.14 51.36
CA ALA A 393 41.82 1.83 50.16
C ALA A 393 41.94 0.87 48.97
N ALA A 394 42.42 -0.36 49.16
CA ALA A 394 42.52 -1.37 48.11
C ALA A 394 41.14 -1.77 47.54
N MET A 395 40.17 -2.12 48.40
CA MET A 395 38.80 -2.43 47.98
C MET A 395 38.14 -1.24 47.26
N LYS A 396 38.33 -0.03 47.81
CA LYS A 396 37.85 1.20 47.18
C LYS A 396 38.43 1.40 45.78
N HIS A 397 39.73 1.17 45.59
CA HIS A 397 40.36 1.25 44.27
C HIS A 397 39.83 0.19 43.28
N PHE A 398 39.54 -1.03 43.71
CA PHE A 398 38.91 -2.04 42.85
C PHE A 398 37.51 -1.64 42.40
N VAL A 399 36.68 -1.17 43.34
CA VAL A 399 35.32 -0.68 43.04
C VAL A 399 35.37 0.56 42.15
N ASP A 400 36.29 1.49 42.40
CA ASP A 400 36.47 2.69 41.59
C ASP A 400 36.90 2.35 40.16
N ASN A 401 37.81 1.38 39.99
CA ASN A 401 38.22 0.88 38.67
C ASN A 401 37.05 0.18 37.96
N MET A 402 36.28 -0.66 38.65
CA MET A 402 35.09 -1.32 38.11
C MET A 402 34.04 -0.29 37.65
N LEU A 403 33.76 0.71 38.48
CA LEU A 403 32.80 1.77 38.16
C LEU A 403 33.28 2.66 37.01
N LYS A 404 34.58 2.91 36.88
CA LYS A 404 35.17 3.66 35.75
C LYS A 404 35.02 2.87 34.45
N ASP A 405 35.28 1.58 34.52
CA ASP A 405 35.19 0.63 33.42
C ASP A 405 33.76 0.42 32.91
N ILE A 406 32.81 0.29 33.84
CA ILE A 406 31.37 0.24 33.54
C ILE A 406 30.92 1.56 32.89
N ARG A 407 31.33 2.72 33.43
CA ARG A 407 31.03 4.03 32.84
C ARG A 407 31.59 4.17 31.42
N ALA A 408 32.83 3.72 31.17
CA ALA A 408 33.45 3.76 29.85
C ALA A 408 32.76 2.81 28.85
N SER A 409 32.36 1.63 29.30
CA SER A 409 31.55 0.66 28.55
C SER A 409 30.22 1.26 28.09
N TYR A 410 29.46 1.85 29.02
CA TYR A 410 28.18 2.46 28.69
C TYR A 410 28.34 3.64 27.74
N LYS A 411 29.36 4.49 27.92
CA LYS A 411 29.68 5.58 26.97
C LYS A 411 30.00 5.05 25.57
N SER A 412 30.81 3.99 25.46
CA SER A 412 31.12 3.39 24.16
C SER A 412 29.89 2.78 23.49
N ARG A 413 29.01 2.12 24.26
CA ARG A 413 27.75 1.59 23.75
C ARG A 413 26.79 2.69 23.31
N GLU A 414 26.68 3.76 24.09
CA GLU A 414 25.87 4.93 23.76
C GLU A 414 26.37 5.61 22.48
N GLU A 415 27.69 5.76 22.30
CA GLU A 415 28.27 6.27 21.07
C GLU A 415 27.99 5.37 19.86
N GLN A 416 28.06 4.04 20.03
CA GLN A 416 27.70 3.08 18.98
C GLN A 416 26.23 3.19 18.59
N LEU A 417 25.32 3.25 19.57
CA LEU A 417 23.89 3.44 19.34
C LEU A 417 23.61 4.79 18.66
N ALA A 418 24.28 5.86 19.07
CA ALA A 418 24.16 7.17 18.44
C ALA A 418 24.67 7.15 16.99
N ARG A 419 25.77 6.45 16.70
CA ARG A 419 26.27 6.25 15.32
C ARG A 419 25.29 5.44 14.48
N ALA A 420 24.75 4.34 15.01
CA ALA A 420 23.76 3.53 14.33
C ALA A 420 22.48 4.33 14.04
N ALA A 421 21.96 5.08 15.02
CA ALA A 421 20.80 5.96 14.87
C ALA A 421 21.03 7.04 13.80
N ARG A 422 22.21 7.67 13.76
CA ARG A 422 22.59 8.60 12.69
C ARG A 422 22.66 7.91 11.32
N GLY A 423 23.18 6.70 11.26
CA GLY A 423 23.21 5.87 10.05
C GLY A 423 21.81 5.52 9.54
N TYR A 424 20.90 5.10 10.43
CA TYR A 424 19.50 4.86 10.08
C TYR A 424 18.80 6.13 9.60
N LYS A 425 19.00 7.27 10.28
CA LYS A 425 18.46 8.56 9.84
C LYS A 425 18.97 8.97 8.45
N LYS A 426 20.24 8.74 8.16
CA LYS A 426 20.82 9.00 6.83
C LYS A 426 20.19 8.08 5.78
N ARG A 427 20.13 6.77 6.03
CA ARG A 427 19.48 5.80 5.14
C ARG A 427 18.01 6.12 4.90
N MET A 428 17.28 6.54 5.92
CA MET A 428 15.88 6.96 5.78
C MET A 428 15.75 8.18 4.88
N LYS A 429 16.63 9.20 5.03
CA LYS A 429 16.67 10.34 4.11
C LYS A 429 17.00 9.93 2.68
N ASP A 430 17.93 9.01 2.50
CA ASP A 430 18.32 8.51 1.17
C ASP A 430 17.19 7.69 0.53
N LEU A 431 16.45 6.91 1.33
CA LEU A 431 15.26 6.18 0.90
C LEU A 431 14.15 7.15 0.46
N VAL A 432 13.88 8.20 1.23
CA VAL A 432 12.88 9.23 0.86
C VAL A 432 13.26 9.92 -0.45
N LYS A 433 14.54 10.29 -0.64
CA LYS A 433 15.01 10.86 -1.92
C LYS A 433 14.85 9.89 -3.09
N LYS A 434 15.13 8.60 -2.88
CA LYS A 434 14.89 7.57 -3.90
C LYS A 434 13.40 7.46 -4.23
N HIS A 435 12.52 7.49 -3.22
CA HIS A 435 11.07 7.49 -3.42
C HIS A 435 10.59 8.75 -4.15
N GLU A 436 11.13 9.92 -3.82
CA GLU A 436 10.86 11.18 -4.53
C GLU A 436 11.27 11.09 -6.01
N ASN A 437 12.47 10.58 -6.28
CA ASN A 437 12.94 10.33 -7.65
C ASN A 437 12.09 9.29 -8.38
N LEU A 438 11.65 8.25 -7.67
CA LEU A 438 10.77 7.21 -8.22
C LEU A 438 9.38 7.78 -8.51
N LEU A 439 8.83 8.64 -7.65
CA LEU A 439 7.58 9.36 -7.86
C LEU A 439 7.66 10.32 -9.06
N ILE A 440 8.81 10.98 -9.26
CA ILE A 440 9.08 11.79 -10.45
C ILE A 440 9.10 10.91 -11.71
N ALA A 441 9.75 9.75 -11.66
CA ALA A 441 9.73 8.78 -12.76
C ALA A 441 8.34 8.17 -13.00
N TYR A 442 7.55 7.96 -11.94
CA TYR A 442 6.16 7.51 -11.99
C TYR A 442 5.22 8.54 -12.60
N GLY A 443 5.50 9.83 -12.41
CA GLY A 443 4.82 10.91 -13.13
C GLY A 443 5.06 10.89 -14.65
N GLN A 444 6.01 10.09 -15.13
CA GLN A 444 6.38 9.93 -16.54
C GLN A 444 6.00 8.55 -17.12
N LEU A 445 5.35 7.68 -16.34
CA LEU A 445 4.96 6.32 -16.74
C LEU A 445 3.51 6.28 -17.23
N ASP A 446 3.30 5.67 -18.40
CA ASP A 446 1.97 5.39 -18.96
C ASP A 446 1.20 4.33 -18.14
N GLU A 447 -0.12 4.17 -18.37
CA GLU A 447 -1.02 3.27 -17.64
C GLU A 447 -0.52 1.81 -17.49
N GLU A 448 0.21 1.30 -18.49
CA GLU A 448 0.79 -0.04 -18.46
C GLU A 448 1.92 -0.17 -17.41
N GLY A 449 2.72 0.88 -17.23
CA GLY A 449 3.73 0.94 -16.18
C GLY A 449 3.14 0.95 -14.78
N TRP A 450 2.00 1.64 -14.60
CA TRP A 450 1.26 1.64 -13.34
C TRP A 450 0.59 0.30 -13.05
N ALA A 451 0.18 -0.46 -14.07
CA ALA A 451 -0.35 -1.81 -13.89
C ALA A 451 0.73 -2.76 -13.32
N GLU A 452 1.95 -2.70 -13.84
CA GLU A 452 3.06 -3.54 -13.38
C GLU A 452 3.48 -3.21 -11.94
N VAL A 453 3.49 -1.94 -11.58
CA VAL A 453 3.87 -1.51 -10.22
C VAL A 453 2.80 -1.90 -9.20
N ARG A 454 1.51 -1.78 -9.56
CA ARG A 454 0.41 -2.30 -8.73
C ARG A 454 0.47 -3.82 -8.57
N LYS A 455 0.98 -4.54 -9.57
CA LYS A 455 1.21 -5.98 -9.50
C LYS A 455 2.37 -6.30 -8.55
N GLN A 456 3.53 -5.67 -8.72
CA GLN A 456 4.70 -5.85 -7.86
C GLN A 456 4.40 -5.49 -6.40
N LEU A 457 3.62 -4.43 -6.14
CA LEU A 457 3.24 -4.06 -4.78
C LEU A 457 2.33 -5.09 -4.13
N ARG A 458 1.42 -5.70 -4.91
CA ARG A 458 0.57 -6.81 -4.43
C ARG A 458 1.40 -8.05 -4.15
N GLU A 459 2.31 -8.41 -5.04
CA GLU A 459 3.22 -9.56 -4.86
C GLU A 459 4.14 -9.36 -3.65
N PHE A 460 4.73 -8.17 -3.48
CA PHE A 460 5.55 -7.84 -2.32
C PHE A 460 4.75 -7.92 -1.02
N THR A 461 3.54 -7.36 -0.99
CA THR A 461 2.67 -7.38 0.20
C THR A 461 2.26 -8.82 0.52
N HIS A 462 1.95 -9.62 -0.49
CA HIS A 462 1.56 -11.02 -0.31
C HIS A 462 2.72 -11.88 0.21
N ASN A 463 3.89 -11.80 -0.41
CA ASN A 463 5.07 -12.58 -0.01
C ASN A 463 5.53 -12.19 1.40
N THR A 464 5.58 -10.88 1.70
CA THR A 464 5.96 -10.41 3.04
C THR A 464 4.96 -10.88 4.10
N GLN A 465 3.66 -10.91 3.77
CA GLN A 465 2.63 -11.41 4.67
C GLN A 465 2.79 -12.92 4.91
N GLU A 466 3.08 -13.71 3.87
CA GLU A 466 3.32 -15.15 3.99
C GLU A 466 4.56 -15.45 4.84
N ASP A 467 5.66 -14.72 4.63
CA ASP A 467 6.88 -14.87 5.42
C ASP A 467 6.61 -14.57 6.91
N LEU A 468 5.87 -13.50 7.21
CA LEU A 468 5.49 -13.15 8.59
C LEU A 468 4.55 -14.19 9.21
N GLU A 469 3.63 -14.77 8.43
CA GLU A 469 2.76 -15.85 8.90
C GLU A 469 3.53 -17.13 9.18
N GLN A 470 4.53 -17.44 8.34
CA GLN A 470 5.45 -18.56 8.57
C GLN A 470 6.29 -18.33 9.82
N GLU A 471 6.94 -17.17 9.98
CA GLU A 471 7.70 -16.82 11.18
C GLU A 471 6.82 -16.88 12.44
N ARG A 472 5.60 -16.33 12.38
CA ARG A 472 4.63 -16.40 13.48
C ARG A 472 4.31 -17.85 13.83
N SER A 473 4.08 -18.72 12.85
CA SER A 473 3.79 -20.14 13.08
C SER A 473 4.98 -20.89 13.71
N GLN A 474 6.21 -20.57 13.29
CA GLN A 474 7.43 -21.14 13.85
C GLN A 474 7.66 -20.68 15.29
N LEU A 475 7.47 -19.39 15.56
CA LEU A 475 7.57 -18.84 16.91
C LEU A 475 6.51 -19.42 17.84
N LEU A 476 5.26 -19.59 17.38
CA LEU A 476 4.22 -20.25 18.14
C LEU A 476 4.59 -21.71 18.47
N THR A 477 5.11 -22.46 17.50
CA THR A 477 5.56 -23.84 17.72
C THR A 477 6.68 -23.89 18.77
N ARG A 478 7.66 -22.99 18.68
CA ARG A 478 8.76 -22.89 19.66
C ARG A 478 8.27 -22.48 21.06
N ALA A 479 7.28 -21.61 21.13
CA ALA A 479 6.67 -21.18 22.39
C ALA A 479 5.95 -22.35 23.08
N VAL A 480 5.17 -23.14 22.33
CA VAL A 480 4.50 -24.35 22.86
C VAL A 480 5.53 -25.34 23.42
N VAL A 481 6.61 -25.61 22.68
CA VAL A 481 7.68 -26.51 23.15
C VAL A 481 8.34 -25.97 24.43
N ALA A 482 8.57 -24.65 24.51
CA ALA A 482 9.13 -24.05 25.72
C ALA A 482 8.16 -24.11 26.92
N GLU A 483 6.85 -23.94 26.69
CA GLU A 483 5.82 -24.11 27.71
C GLU A 483 5.79 -25.55 28.23
N GLU A 484 5.87 -26.55 27.35
CA GLU A 484 5.98 -27.97 27.72
C GLU A 484 7.23 -28.23 28.58
N GLN A 485 8.40 -27.71 28.19
CA GLN A 485 9.63 -27.85 28.97
C GLN A 485 9.52 -27.24 30.37
N VAL A 486 8.83 -26.10 30.51
CA VAL A 486 8.61 -25.49 31.83
C VAL A 486 7.67 -26.36 32.68
N LEU A 487 6.64 -26.96 32.09
CA LEU A 487 5.77 -27.90 32.79
C LEU A 487 6.53 -29.15 33.26
N GLU A 488 7.39 -29.71 32.41
CA GLU A 488 8.25 -30.85 32.78
C GLU A 488 9.19 -30.50 33.94
N LEU A 489 9.82 -29.32 33.91
CA LEU A 489 10.69 -28.85 34.99
C LEU A 489 9.91 -28.60 36.29
N GLN A 490 8.70 -28.03 36.19
CA GLN A 490 7.84 -27.80 37.34
C GLN A 490 7.44 -29.13 37.98
N GLU A 491 7.05 -30.12 37.17
CA GLU A 491 6.71 -31.45 37.64
C GLU A 491 7.91 -32.13 38.32
N TYR A 492 9.11 -32.01 37.73
CA TYR A 492 10.34 -32.50 38.33
C TYR A 492 10.61 -31.87 39.70
N ILE A 493 10.49 -30.54 39.82
CA ILE A 493 10.66 -29.81 41.08
C ILE A 493 9.65 -30.31 42.12
N ASP A 494 8.38 -30.44 41.74
CA ASP A 494 7.31 -30.87 42.64
C ASP A 494 7.53 -32.31 43.14
N GLN A 495 7.94 -33.22 42.26
CA GLN A 495 8.31 -34.60 42.62
C GLN A 495 9.50 -34.63 43.59
N HIS A 496 10.56 -33.85 43.31
CA HIS A 496 11.75 -33.84 44.16
C HIS A 496 11.51 -33.13 45.50
N LEU A 497 10.73 -32.05 45.52
CA LEU A 497 10.31 -31.40 46.77
C LEU A 497 9.48 -32.35 47.63
N ALA A 498 8.58 -33.13 47.04
CA ALA A 498 7.82 -34.14 47.77
C ALA A 498 8.74 -35.20 48.39
N ARG A 499 9.73 -35.71 47.64
CA ARG A 499 10.75 -36.65 48.15
C ARG A 499 11.60 -36.05 49.27
N TYR A 500 12.09 -34.81 49.10
CA TYR A 500 12.87 -34.15 50.15
C TYR A 500 12.07 -33.91 51.42
N LYS A 501 10.79 -33.52 51.30
CA LYS A 501 9.90 -33.39 52.46
C LYS A 501 9.73 -34.72 53.18
N GLN A 502 9.52 -35.82 52.45
CA GLN A 502 9.44 -37.17 53.04
C GLN A 502 10.75 -37.57 53.74
N GLU A 503 11.90 -37.29 53.14
CA GLU A 503 13.21 -37.61 53.73
C GLU A 503 13.49 -36.77 54.98
N ILE A 504 13.19 -35.47 54.97
CA ILE A 504 13.29 -34.61 56.16
C ILE A 504 12.41 -35.16 57.29
N LEU A 505 11.19 -35.60 56.98
CA LEU A 505 10.30 -36.22 57.98
C LEU A 505 10.86 -37.55 58.50
N ARG A 506 11.41 -38.39 57.63
CA ARG A 506 12.08 -39.64 58.00
C ARG A 506 13.27 -39.38 58.93
N LEU A 507 14.14 -38.43 58.58
CA LEU A 507 15.31 -38.05 59.37
C LEU A 507 14.89 -37.48 60.74
N ARG A 508 13.88 -36.61 60.79
CA ARG A 508 13.35 -36.07 62.04
C ARG A 508 12.75 -37.15 62.95
N ASN A 509 12.08 -38.15 62.37
CA ASN A 509 11.54 -39.28 63.12
C ASN A 509 12.65 -40.23 63.62
N ALA A 510 13.76 -40.35 62.88
CA ALA A 510 14.94 -41.10 63.31
C ALA A 510 15.69 -40.37 64.44
N GLU A 511 15.81 -39.05 64.38
CA GLU A 511 16.39 -38.22 65.47
C GLU A 511 15.51 -38.22 66.73
N GLY A 512 14.17 -38.25 66.59
CA GLY A 512 13.24 -38.40 67.71
C GLY A 512 13.28 -39.78 68.39
N SER A 513 13.96 -40.76 67.79
CA SER A 513 14.15 -42.11 68.35
C SER A 513 15.47 -42.26 69.13
N GLU A 514 16.37 -41.27 69.12
CA GLU A 514 17.52 -41.23 70.03
C GLU A 514 17.14 -40.46 71.30
N GLY A 515 16.90 -41.20 72.39
CA GLY A 515 16.68 -40.63 73.72
C GLY A 515 17.88 -39.81 74.24
N PRO A 516 17.66 -38.95 75.24
CA PRO A 516 18.60 -37.92 75.67
C PRO A 516 19.91 -38.50 76.24
N ARG A 517 21.03 -38.30 75.54
CA ARG A 517 22.38 -38.55 76.09
C ARG A 517 22.88 -37.31 76.80
N VAL A 518 22.82 -37.37 78.13
CA VAL A 518 23.55 -36.53 79.08
C VAL A 518 25.06 -36.65 78.81
N LEU A 519 25.71 -35.57 78.44
CA LEU A 519 27.16 -35.40 78.62
C LEU A 519 27.45 -34.01 79.19
N SER A 520 27.63 -34.01 80.50
CA SER A 520 28.31 -32.97 81.27
C SER A 520 29.79 -32.93 80.88
N ALA A 521 30.29 -31.76 80.48
CA ALA A 521 31.71 -31.40 80.63
C ALA A 521 31.94 -29.88 80.59
N ARG A 522 32.00 -29.32 81.80
CA ARG A 522 33.02 -28.36 82.31
C ARG A 522 33.07 -26.91 81.77
N ALA A 523 32.91 -26.01 82.74
CA ALA A 523 33.11 -24.57 82.72
C ALA A 523 34.47 -24.09 82.18
N ALA A 524 34.43 -23.03 81.38
CA ALA A 524 35.50 -22.03 81.25
C ALA A 524 34.86 -20.64 81.19
N ALA A 525 35.31 -19.77 82.08
CA ALA A 525 34.75 -18.45 82.39
C ALA A 525 34.91 -17.44 81.24
N ALA A 526 33.87 -16.63 81.01
CA ALA A 526 33.91 -15.45 80.14
C ALA A 526 34.16 -14.18 80.99
N PRO A 527 35.09 -13.29 80.60
CA PRO A 527 35.25 -11.97 81.24
C PRO A 527 34.17 -10.98 80.76
N PRO A 528 33.88 -9.92 81.54
CA PRO A 528 32.75 -9.02 81.28
C PRO A 528 33.05 -7.98 80.20
N LEU A 529 32.03 -7.69 79.38
CA LEU A 529 32.02 -6.61 78.39
C LEU A 529 31.97 -5.23 79.08
N PRO A 530 32.76 -4.23 78.64
CA PRO A 530 32.69 -2.87 79.17
C PRO A 530 31.54 -2.06 78.56
N ARG A 531 30.96 -1.22 79.43
CA ARG A 531 29.88 -0.26 79.22
C ARG A 531 30.21 0.74 78.08
N ALA A 532 29.22 0.98 77.22
CA ALA A 532 29.23 2.08 76.27
C ALA A 532 28.95 3.39 77.01
N SER A 533 29.97 4.25 77.11
CA SER A 533 29.84 5.64 77.56
C SER A 533 29.30 6.48 76.42
N THR A 534 28.10 7.02 76.60
CA THR A 534 27.58 8.16 75.85
C THR A 534 28.40 9.40 76.22
N VAL A 535 29.12 9.97 75.26
CA VAL A 535 29.63 11.35 75.37
C VAL A 535 28.94 12.17 74.30
N SER A 536 28.16 13.12 74.81
CA SER A 536 27.48 14.20 74.12
C SER A 536 28.47 15.05 73.33
N HIS A 537 28.05 15.48 72.14
CA HIS A 537 28.48 16.74 71.56
C HIS A 537 27.24 17.44 71.02
N ASP A 538 26.95 18.61 71.59
CA ASP A 538 26.53 19.82 70.90
C ASP A 538 26.67 20.99 71.89
N PRO A 539 26.84 22.25 71.44
CA PRO A 539 27.01 22.74 70.06
C PRO A 539 28.43 23.26 69.74
#